data_AF-A0ABD0RZI7-F1
#
_entry.id   AF-A0ABD0RZI7-F1
#
_cell.length_a   1.000
_cell.length_b   1.000
_cell.length_c   1.000
_cell.angle_alpha   90.00
_cell.angle_beta   90.00
_cell.angle_gamma   90.00
#
_symmetry.space_group_name_H-M   'P 1'
#
loop_
_entity.id
_entity.type
_entity.pdbx_description
1 polymer ?
#
loop_
_entity_poly.entity_id
_entity_poly.type
_entity_poly.pdbx_seq_one_letter_code
_entity_poly.pdbx_strand_id
1 'polypeptide(L)'
;YYLKSNMETETLCSDVEAQEMQRESVVSLLSLSSMEIANQLSARNYLLFSSIEPTDYVSDLFKLHPQEPPTNLRNFEGLVNQETFWVATEIVQETNLAKRVKIIKHFIKIALHCRDCKNFNSMFAII
;
A
#
# COMPACT_ATOMS: atom_id res chain seq x y z
N TYR A 1 -0.01 14.15 24.37
CA TYR A 1 0.63 14.27 25.70
C TYR A 1 1.91 13.48 25.68
N TYR A 2 3.07 14.16 25.71
CA TYR A 2 4.37 13.49 25.83
C TYR A 2 4.61 13.17 27.31
N LEU A 3 4.87 11.90 27.65
CA LEU A 3 5.28 11.47 28.98
C LEU A 3 6.81 11.41 29.01
N LYS A 4 7.44 12.02 30.02
CA LYS A 4 8.89 12.02 30.18
C LYS A 4 9.30 11.62 31.60
N SER A 5 10.39 10.87 31.71
CA SER A 5 11.01 10.56 33.00
C SER A 5 11.67 11.81 33.59
N ASN A 6 11.48 12.07 34.88
CA ASN A 6 12.02 13.24 35.58
C ASN A 6 13.57 13.35 35.56
N MET A 7 14.27 12.32 35.10
CA MET A 7 15.73 12.25 35.06
C MET A 7 16.33 12.61 33.69
N GLU A 8 15.51 12.79 32.65
CA GLU A 8 15.99 13.11 31.31
C GLU A 8 15.95 14.63 31.07
N THR A 9 17.10 15.22 30.74
CA THR A 9 17.25 16.66 30.42
C THR A 9 17.18 16.98 28.92
N GLU A 10 17.06 15.97 28.04
CA GLU A 10 16.98 16.20 26.58
C GLU A 10 15.74 17.03 26.20
N THR A 11 15.93 18.07 25.41
CA THR A 11 14.80 18.90 24.96
C THR A 11 13.86 18.06 24.10
N LEU A 12 12.57 17.99 24.44
CA LEU A 12 11.57 17.30 23.62
C LEU A 12 11.44 18.02 22.28
N CYS A 13 11.21 17.25 21.21
CA CYS A 13 10.87 17.80 19.89
C CYS A 13 9.67 18.74 20.04
N SER A 14 9.84 20.01 19.65
CA SER A 14 8.78 21.01 19.71
C SER A 14 7.67 20.67 18.73
N ASP A 15 6.45 21.17 18.98
CA ASP A 15 5.32 20.94 18.07
C ASP A 15 5.60 21.48 16.65
N VAL A 16 6.47 22.49 16.51
CA VAL A 16 6.91 23.03 15.22
C VAL A 16 7.84 22.05 14.51
N GLU A 17 8.86 21.54 15.21
CA GLU A 17 9.78 20.52 14.67
C GLU A 17 9.02 19.23 14.31
N ALA A 18 8.06 18.81 15.14
CA ALA A 18 7.22 17.65 14.85
C ALA A 18 6.36 17.85 13.59
N GLN A 19 5.79 19.04 13.40
CA GLN A 19 5.02 19.38 12.21
C GLN A 19 5.89 19.48 10.94
N GLU A 20 7.10 20.01 11.05
CA GLU A 20 8.06 20.06 9.94
C GLU A 20 8.53 18.67 9.56
N MET A 21 8.93 17.85 10.52
CA MET A 21 9.26 16.44 10.29
C MET A 21 8.10 15.68 9.63
N GLN A 22 6.86 15.96 10.08
CA GLN A 22 5.68 15.34 9.48
C GLN A 22 5.48 15.80 8.03
N ARG A 23 5.71 17.07 7.70
CA ARG A 23 5.67 17.55 6.30
C ARG A 23 6.77 16.95 5.44
N GLU A 24 7.99 16.88 5.95
CA GLU A 24 9.14 16.30 5.25
C GLU A 24 8.96 14.80 5.02
N SER A 25 8.22 14.11 5.90
CA SER A 25 7.88 12.69 5.73
C SER A 25 6.91 12.42 4.57
N VAL A 26 6.21 13.45 4.05
CA VAL A 26 5.25 13.28 2.96
C VAL A 26 5.99 13.15 1.63
N VAL A 27 6.25 11.91 1.25
CA VAL A 27 6.79 11.58 -0.08
C VAL A 27 5.67 11.67 -1.12
N SER A 28 5.83 12.54 -2.12
CA SER A 28 4.87 12.63 -3.21
C SER A 28 4.97 11.41 -4.12
N LEU A 29 3.84 10.78 -4.45
CA LEU A 29 3.77 9.69 -5.43
C LEU A 29 4.54 9.99 -6.73
N LEU A 30 4.43 11.22 -7.24
CA LEU A 30 5.07 11.64 -8.49
C LEU A 30 6.61 11.75 -8.39
N SER A 31 7.17 11.75 -7.19
CA SER A 31 8.62 11.80 -6.95
C SER A 31 9.27 10.40 -6.96
N LEU A 32 8.46 9.35 -6.87
CA LEU A 32 8.91 7.96 -6.85
C LEU A 32 8.99 7.39 -8.27
N SER A 33 9.88 6.41 -8.46
CA SER A 33 9.98 5.67 -9.72
C SER A 33 8.81 4.70 -9.85
N SER A 34 8.11 4.73 -10.99
CA SER A 34 7.02 3.79 -11.27
C SER A 34 7.50 2.33 -11.28
N MET A 35 8.75 2.08 -11.68
CA MET A 35 9.37 0.76 -11.67
C MET A 35 9.63 0.28 -10.23
N GLU A 36 10.15 1.17 -9.37
CA GLU A 36 10.43 0.82 -7.98
C GLU A 36 9.15 0.53 -7.21
N ILE A 37 8.10 1.33 -7.42
CA ILE A 37 6.78 1.06 -6.83
C ILE A 37 6.27 -0.31 -7.27
N ALA A 38 6.29 -0.61 -8.57
CA ALA A 38 5.84 -1.91 -9.08
C ALA A 38 6.65 -3.09 -8.51
N ASN A 39 7.97 -2.92 -8.35
CA ASN A 39 8.82 -3.94 -7.72
C ASN A 39 8.44 -4.17 -6.26
N GLN A 40 8.19 -3.11 -5.48
CA GLN A 40 7.81 -3.22 -4.08
C GLN A 40 6.42 -3.82 -3.89
N LEU A 41 5.44 -3.43 -4.72
CA LEU A 41 4.11 -4.06 -4.74
C LEU A 41 4.24 -5.56 -5.05
N SER A 42 5.05 -5.91 -6.06
CA SER A 42 5.28 -7.31 -6.43
C SER A 42 5.97 -8.12 -5.35
N ALA A 43 6.97 -7.55 -4.67
CA ALA A 43 7.64 -8.21 -3.55
C ALA A 43 6.67 -8.45 -2.38
N ARG A 44 5.86 -7.45 -2.01
CA ARG A 44 4.86 -7.57 -0.95
C ARG A 44 3.80 -8.62 -1.29
N ASN A 45 3.25 -8.57 -2.50
CA ASN A 45 2.26 -9.54 -2.97
C ASN A 45 2.82 -10.95 -3.01
N TYR A 46 4.06 -11.12 -3.46
CA TYR A 46 4.72 -12.42 -3.48
C TYR A 46 4.84 -13.03 -2.09
N LEU A 47 5.31 -12.26 -1.09
CA LEU A 47 5.44 -12.75 0.28
C LEU A 47 4.10 -13.24 0.83
N LEU A 48 3.04 -12.44 0.65
CA LEU A 48 1.72 -12.79 1.15
C LEU A 48 1.13 -13.99 0.38
N PHE A 49 1.25 -14.01 -0.94
CA PHE A 49 0.80 -15.12 -1.77
C PHE A 49 1.52 -16.44 -1.43
N SER A 50 2.83 -16.38 -1.18
CA SER A 50 3.64 -17.55 -0.81
C SER A 50 3.27 -18.14 0.57
N SER A 51 2.56 -17.37 1.40
CA SER A 51 2.08 -17.82 2.71
C SER A 51 0.70 -18.50 2.67
N ILE A 52 0.00 -18.48 1.53
CA ILE A 52 -1.31 -19.11 1.38
C ILE A 52 -1.12 -20.61 1.13
N GLU A 53 -1.77 -21.45 1.92
CA GLU A 53 -1.74 -22.89 1.70
C GLU A 53 -2.82 -23.29 0.67
N PRO A 54 -2.59 -24.30 -0.19
CA PRO A 54 -3.63 -24.80 -1.10
C PRO A 54 -4.93 -25.23 -0.40
N THR A 55 -4.82 -25.70 0.86
CA THR A 55 -5.93 -26.04 1.76
C THR A 55 -6.80 -24.84 2.14
N ASP A 56 -6.25 -23.63 2.14
CA ASP A 56 -6.99 -22.39 2.41
C ASP A 56 -8.09 -22.19 1.36
N TYR A 57 -7.75 -22.39 0.08
CA TYR A 57 -8.72 -22.27 -1.02
C TYR A 57 -9.86 -23.29 -0.92
N VAL A 58 -9.55 -24.53 -0.55
CA VAL A 58 -10.56 -25.59 -0.38
C VAL A 58 -11.46 -25.26 0.82
N SER A 59 -10.85 -24.86 1.93
CA SER A 59 -11.57 -24.50 3.16
C SER A 59 -12.51 -23.33 2.94
N ASP A 60 -12.08 -22.30 2.19
CA ASP A 60 -12.91 -21.14 1.86
C ASP A 60 -14.05 -21.51 0.90
N LEU A 61 -13.74 -22.24 -0.19
CA LEU A 61 -14.71 -22.61 -1.22
C LEU A 61 -15.88 -23.43 -0.64
N PHE A 62 -15.58 -24.41 0.20
CA PHE A 62 -16.58 -25.28 0.82
C PHE A 62 -17.07 -24.78 2.18
N LYS A 63 -16.54 -23.65 2.67
CA LYS A 63 -16.88 -23.06 3.97
C LYS A 63 -16.73 -24.06 5.11
N LEU A 64 -15.65 -24.85 5.09
CA LEU A 64 -15.41 -25.94 6.05
C LEU A 64 -15.28 -25.44 7.49
N HIS A 65 -14.75 -24.22 7.67
CA HIS A 65 -14.53 -23.59 8.96
C HIS A 65 -15.11 -22.16 8.98
N PRO A 66 -16.45 -21.99 9.10
CA PRO A 66 -17.07 -20.67 8.99
C PRO A 66 -16.64 -19.66 10.07
N GLN A 67 -16.18 -20.15 11.22
CA GLN A 67 -15.71 -19.33 12.34
C GLN A 67 -14.22 -19.00 12.28
N GLU A 68 -13.47 -19.71 11.43
CA GLU A 68 -12.01 -19.56 11.28
C GLU A 68 -11.67 -19.48 9.79
N PRO A 69 -12.00 -18.35 9.13
CA PRO A 69 -11.69 -18.18 7.72
C PRO A 69 -10.18 -18.16 7.50
N PRO A 70 -9.68 -18.59 6.34
CA PRO A 70 -8.24 -18.67 6.09
C PRO A 70 -7.59 -17.28 6.06
N THR A 71 -6.85 -16.95 7.12
CA THR A 71 -6.33 -15.60 7.36
C THR A 71 -5.42 -15.10 6.23
N ASN A 72 -4.51 -15.94 5.72
CA ASN A 72 -3.57 -15.52 4.68
C ASN A 72 -4.28 -15.24 3.35
N LEU A 73 -5.27 -16.07 2.99
CA LEU A 73 -6.10 -15.86 1.81
C LEU A 73 -6.90 -14.55 1.92
N ARG A 74 -7.54 -14.30 3.08
CA ARG A 74 -8.30 -13.05 3.32
C ARG A 74 -7.39 -11.81 3.33
N ASN A 75 -6.20 -11.92 3.90
CA ASN A 75 -5.22 -10.85 3.86
C ASN A 75 -4.80 -10.53 2.42
N PHE A 76 -4.62 -11.56 1.58
CA PHE A 76 -4.25 -11.38 0.18
C PHE A 76 -5.36 -10.71 -0.64
N GLU A 77 -6.61 -11.12 -0.45
CA GLU A 77 -7.77 -10.43 -1.03
C GLU A 77 -7.87 -8.98 -0.56
N GLY A 78 -7.66 -8.75 0.73
CA GLY A 78 -7.66 -7.41 1.33
C GLY A 78 -6.57 -6.51 0.74
N LEU A 79 -5.39 -7.06 0.43
CA LEU A 79 -4.29 -6.32 -0.15
C LEU A 79 -4.62 -5.77 -1.56
N VAL A 80 -5.26 -6.58 -2.39
CA VAL A 80 -5.71 -6.15 -3.73
C VAL A 80 -6.73 -5.00 -3.61
N ASN A 81 -7.68 -5.11 -2.68
CA ASN A 81 -8.64 -4.03 -2.42
C ASN A 81 -7.95 -2.74 -1.94
N GLN A 82 -6.94 -2.85 -1.08
CA GLN A 82 -6.16 -1.69 -0.62
C GLN A 82 -5.48 -0.98 -1.79
N GLU A 83 -4.91 -1.72 -2.75
CA GLU A 83 -4.29 -1.15 -3.94
C GLU A 83 -5.31 -0.40 -4.80
N THR A 84 -6.49 -0.98 -5.03
CA THR A 84 -7.57 -0.31 -5.78
C THR A 84 -8.05 0.97 -5.10
N PHE A 85 -8.30 0.93 -3.79
CA PHE A 85 -8.71 2.13 -3.05
C PHE A 85 -7.59 3.17 -2.96
N TRP A 86 -6.34 2.76 -2.91
CA TRP A 86 -5.20 3.67 -2.95
C TRP A 86 -5.17 4.47 -4.25
N VAL A 87 -5.32 3.82 -5.40
CA VAL A 87 -5.37 4.51 -6.71
C VAL A 87 -6.52 5.51 -6.76
N ALA A 88 -7.73 5.09 -6.36
CA ALA A 88 -8.88 5.98 -6.31
C ALA A 88 -8.61 7.19 -5.40
N THR A 89 -8.07 6.96 -4.21
CA THR A 89 -7.79 7.99 -3.21
C THR A 89 -6.81 9.04 -3.73
N GLU A 90 -5.67 8.61 -4.28
CA GLU A 90 -4.64 9.52 -4.81
C GLU A 90 -5.18 10.39 -5.96
N ILE A 91 -6.03 9.83 -6.83
CA ILE A 91 -6.60 10.56 -7.96
C ILE A 91 -7.65 11.57 -7.49
N VAL A 92 -8.57 11.18 -6.59
CA VAL A 92 -9.69 12.04 -6.17
C VAL A 92 -9.27 13.13 -5.19
N GLN A 93 -8.22 12.90 -4.38
CA GLN A 93 -7.69 13.90 -3.47
C GLN A 93 -6.91 15.02 -4.20
N GLU A 94 -6.42 14.77 -5.41
CA GLU A 94 -5.68 15.78 -6.18
C GLU A 94 -6.64 16.78 -6.87
N THR A 95 -6.68 17.99 -6.32
CA THR A 95 -7.53 19.08 -6.81
C THR A 95 -6.99 19.73 -8.08
N ASN A 96 -5.67 19.75 -8.28
CA ASN A 96 -5.06 20.36 -9.46
C ASN A 96 -5.19 19.42 -10.67
N LEU A 97 -5.92 19.86 -11.70
CA LEU A 97 -6.18 19.05 -12.90
C LEU A 97 -4.89 18.55 -13.59
N ALA A 98 -3.91 19.43 -13.76
CA ALA A 98 -2.67 19.07 -14.45
C ALA A 98 -1.86 18.05 -13.65
N LYS A 99 -1.84 18.16 -12.31
CA LYS A 99 -1.18 17.19 -11.43
C LYS A 99 -1.96 15.87 -11.38
N ARG A 100 -3.29 15.90 -11.33
CA ARG A 100 -4.14 14.70 -11.39
C ARG A 100 -3.91 13.88 -12.66
N VAL A 101 -3.77 14.54 -13.81
CA VAL A 101 -3.41 13.86 -15.07
C VAL A 101 -2.03 13.18 -14.99
N LYS A 102 -1.05 13.81 -14.31
CA LYS A 102 0.27 13.18 -14.09
C LYS A 102 0.16 11.95 -13.18
N ILE A 103 -0.65 11.99 -12.13
CA ILE A 103 -0.91 10.86 -11.23
C ILE A 103 -1.50 9.68 -12.00
N ILE A 104 -2.54 9.92 -12.80
CA ILE A 104 -3.17 8.89 -13.65
C ILE A 104 -2.13 8.26 -14.59
N LYS A 105 -1.33 9.08 -15.29
CA LYS A 105 -0.26 8.57 -16.16
C LYS A 105 0.80 7.77 -15.39
N HIS A 106 1.08 8.16 -14.15
CA HIS A 106 2.03 7.47 -13.30
C HIS A 106 1.51 6.08 -12.90
N PHE A 107 0.24 5.98 -12.48
CA PHE A 107 -0.40 4.69 -12.21
C PHE A 107 -0.45 3.76 -13.42
N ILE A 108 -0.75 4.28 -14.61
CA ILE A 108 -0.68 3.48 -15.85
C ILE A 108 0.73 2.90 -16.07
N LYS A 109 1.79 3.69 -15.81
CA LYS A 109 3.18 3.18 -15.87
C LYS A 109 3.46 2.12 -14.81
N ILE A 110 2.98 2.29 -13.58
CA ILE A 110 3.11 1.29 -12.52
C ILE A 110 2.43 -0.02 -12.95
N ALA A 111 1.19 0.04 -13.46
CA ALA A 111 0.47 -1.15 -13.94
C ALA A 111 1.22 -1.88 -15.07
N LEU A 112 1.81 -1.14 -16.01
CA LEU A 112 2.66 -1.72 -17.06
C LEU A 112 3.87 -2.45 -16.47
N HIS A 113 4.55 -1.87 -15.47
CA HIS A 113 5.65 -2.54 -14.79
C HIS A 113 5.18 -3.75 -13.97
N CYS A 114 4.03 -3.68 -13.30
CA CYS A 114 3.44 -4.84 -12.61
C CYS A 114 3.21 -6.01 -13.57
N ARG A 115 2.71 -5.73 -14.78
CA ARG A 115 2.57 -6.74 -15.86
C ARG A 115 3.91 -7.35 -16.23
N ASP A 116 4.94 -6.54 -16.40
CA ASP A 116 6.28 -7.00 -16.78
C ASP A 116 6.91 -7.87 -15.65
N CYS A 117 6.60 -7.55 -14.38
CA CYS A 117 6.91 -8.37 -13.20
C CYS A 117 6.02 -9.62 -13.06
N LYS A 118 5.04 -9.83 -13.95
CA LYS A 118 4.00 -10.88 -13.87
C LYS A 118 3.12 -10.80 -12.61
N ASN A 119 3.07 -9.65 -11.95
CA ASN A 119 2.13 -9.35 -10.87
C ASN A 119 0.81 -8.83 -11.47
N PHE A 120 0.00 -9.76 -11.95
CA PHE A 120 -1.28 -9.43 -12.58
C PHE A 120 -2.32 -8.92 -11.57
N ASN A 121 -2.22 -9.32 -10.29
CA ASN A 121 -3.13 -8.83 -9.25
C ASN A 121 -3.03 -7.31 -9.10
N SER A 122 -1.81 -6.78 -8.90
CA SER A 122 -1.64 -5.32 -8.83
C SER A 122 -1.88 -4.63 -10.16
N MET A 123 -1.57 -5.27 -11.29
CA MET A 123 -1.89 -4.70 -12.60
C MET A 123 -3.40 -4.42 -12.71
N PHE A 124 -4.24 -5.40 -12.37
CA PHE A 124 -5.69 -5.22 -12.41
C PHE A 124 -6.23 -4.36 -11.28
N ALA A 125 -5.61 -4.37 -10.10
CA ALA A 125 -6.02 -3.49 -9.00
C ALA A 125 -5.87 -2.00 -9.36
N ILE A 126 -4.90 -1.67 -10.24
CA ILE A 126 -4.58 -0.29 -10.64
C ILE A 126 -5.37 0.19 -11.86
N ILE A 127 -5.80 -0.70 -12.76
CA ILE A 127 -6.53 -0.40 -14.00
C ILE A 127 -8.01 -0.15 -13.72
#